data_AF-A0ABD5BQZ0-F1
#
_entry.id   AF-A0ABD5BQZ0-F1
#
_cell.length_a   1.000
_cell.length_b   1.000
_cell.length_c   1.000
_cell.angle_alpha   90.00
_cell.angle_beta   90.00
_cell.angle_gamma   90.00
#
_symmetry.space_group_name_H-M   'P 1'
#
loop_
_entity.id
_entity.type
_entity.pdbx_description
1 polymer ?
#
loop_
_entity_poly.entity_id
_entity_poly.type
_entity_poly.pdbx_seq_one_letter_code
_entity_poly.pdbx_strand_id
1 'polypeptide(L)'
;ALSADRWHFIRANMASDATAELRHFTTPVHLILGGRDVNVDADETERVYRQTIPASLLTVTRIDEADHVMIKPLFARHPWLINVVGLFAPRSVQYDAYRQDVAAFLAAQPCGR
;
A
#
# COMPACT_ATOMS: atom_id res chain seq x y z
N ALA A 1 12.12 9.82 18.11
CA ALA A 1 11.26 9.31 19.20
C ALA A 1 9.81 9.33 18.73
N LEU A 2 8.98 8.37 19.16
CA LEU A 2 7.53 8.39 18.91
C LEU A 2 6.90 9.52 19.74
N SER A 3 6.02 10.33 19.14
CA SER A 3 5.23 11.31 19.88
C SER A 3 4.17 10.61 20.74
N ALA A 4 3.69 11.31 21.78
CA ALA A 4 2.62 10.80 22.64
C ALA A 4 1.36 10.45 21.84
N ASP A 5 0.95 11.34 20.92
CA ASP A 5 -0.23 11.12 20.06
C ASP A 5 -0.07 9.88 19.19
N ARG A 6 1.11 9.69 18.58
CA ARG A 6 1.38 8.52 17.75
C ARG A 6 1.39 7.24 18.56
N TRP A 7 1.93 7.29 19.78
CA TRP A 7 1.89 6.14 20.70
C TRP A 7 0.46 5.79 21.11
N HIS A 8 -0.36 6.79 21.44
CA HIS A 8 -1.76 6.57 21.77
C HIS A 8 -2.52 5.95 20.61
N PHE A 9 -2.33 6.44 19.38
CA PHE A 9 -2.95 5.89 18.19
C PHE A 9 -2.58 4.40 17.99
N ILE A 10 -1.29 4.05 18.07
CA ILE A 10 -0.83 2.67 17.94
C ILE A 10 -1.51 1.79 18.99
N ARG A 11 -1.49 2.21 20.25
CA ARG A 11 -2.08 1.45 21.37
C ARG A 11 -3.58 1.23 21.22
N ALA A 12 -4.31 2.21 20.70
CA ALA A 12 -5.76 2.11 20.49
C ALA A 12 -6.12 1.16 19.34
N ASN A 13 -5.25 1.01 18.33
CA ASN A 13 -5.58 0.29 17.09
C ASN A 13 -4.82 -1.03 16.91
N MET A 14 -3.85 -1.36 17.76
CA MET A 14 -2.99 -2.55 17.62
C MET A 14 -3.77 -3.87 17.52
N ALA A 15 -4.95 -3.96 18.13
CA ALA A 15 -5.82 -5.14 18.09
C ALA A 15 -7.10 -4.91 17.26
N SER A 16 -7.15 -3.84 16.47
CA SER A 16 -8.27 -3.58 15.56
C SER A 16 -8.24 -4.57 14.40
N ASP A 17 -9.40 -5.10 14.05
CA ASP A 17 -9.58 -6.00 12.92
C ASP A 17 -10.75 -5.49 12.07
N ALA A 18 -10.48 -5.26 10.78
CA ALA A 18 -11.44 -4.76 9.80
C ALA A 18 -11.91 -5.84 8.81
N THR A 19 -11.69 -7.12 9.12
CA THR A 19 -12.01 -8.24 8.22
C THR A 19 -13.50 -8.33 7.91
N ALA A 20 -14.39 -7.97 8.85
CA ALA A 20 -15.83 -8.01 8.60
C ALA A 20 -16.26 -7.01 7.52
N GLU A 21 -15.60 -5.85 7.50
CA GLU A 21 -15.84 -4.73 6.61
C GLU A 21 -15.37 -5.04 5.18
N LEU A 22 -14.28 -5.79 5.01
CA LEU A 22 -13.76 -6.19 3.69
C LEU A 22 -14.81 -6.91 2.83
N ARG A 23 -15.76 -7.62 3.45
CA ARG A 23 -16.84 -8.34 2.72
C ARG A 23 -17.81 -7.40 1.99
N HIS A 24 -17.83 -6.12 2.37
CA HIS A 24 -18.79 -5.15 1.87
C HIS A 24 -18.30 -4.38 0.64
N PHE A 25 -17.11 -4.68 0.11
CA PHE A 25 -16.65 -4.09 -1.14
C PHE A 25 -17.55 -4.49 -2.31
N THR A 26 -18.05 -3.49 -3.04
CA THR A 26 -18.87 -3.64 -4.25
C THR A 26 -18.20 -3.07 -5.50
N THR A 27 -17.01 -2.49 -5.34
CA THR A 27 -16.18 -1.93 -6.42
C THR A 27 -14.87 -2.70 -6.55
N PRO A 28 -14.21 -2.65 -7.71
CA PRO A 28 -12.89 -3.23 -7.89
C PRO A 28 -11.88 -2.71 -6.84
N VAL A 29 -11.10 -3.62 -6.28
CA VAL A 29 -10.07 -3.41 -5.27
C VAL A 29 -8.74 -3.92 -5.81
N HIS A 30 -7.71 -3.09 -5.66
CA HIS A 30 -6.34 -3.44 -6.02
C HIS A 30 -5.46 -3.37 -4.77
N LEU A 31 -5.01 -4.54 -4.32
CA LEU A 31 -4.14 -4.68 -3.16
C LEU A 31 -2.67 -4.70 -3.62
N ILE A 32 -1.87 -3.74 -3.16
CA ILE A 32 -0.43 -3.69 -3.43
C ILE A 32 0.33 -3.93 -2.12
N LEU A 33 1.23 -4.90 -2.12
CA LEU A 33 1.96 -5.34 -0.93
C LEU A 33 3.47 -5.20 -1.13
N GLY A 34 4.15 -4.67 -0.12
CA GLY A 34 5.61 -4.58 -0.08
C GLY A 34 6.20 -5.84 0.53
N GLY A 35 7.11 -6.52 -0.17
CA GLY A 35 7.71 -7.75 0.32
C GLY A 35 8.67 -7.58 1.51
N ARG A 36 9.07 -6.33 1.81
CA ARG A 36 9.95 -5.97 2.93
C ARG A 36 9.25 -5.05 3.94
N ASP A 37 7.93 -5.10 3.99
CA ASP A 37 7.16 -4.37 5.00
C ASP A 37 7.45 -4.96 6.39
N VAL A 38 7.90 -4.10 7.31
CA VAL A 38 8.19 -4.47 8.71
C VAL A 38 7.06 -4.11 9.66
N ASN A 39 6.06 -3.36 9.19
CA ASN A 39 4.93 -2.90 9.98
C ASN A 39 3.72 -3.82 9.82
N VAL A 40 3.62 -4.52 8.68
CA VAL A 40 2.47 -5.36 8.32
C VAL A 40 2.96 -6.72 7.82
N ASP A 41 2.29 -7.79 8.26
CA ASP A 41 2.47 -9.11 7.67
C ASP A 41 1.77 -9.15 6.30
N ALA A 42 2.56 -9.02 5.25
CA ALA A 42 2.07 -8.99 3.87
C ALA A 42 1.47 -10.33 3.44
N ASP A 43 1.93 -11.46 3.96
CA ASP A 43 1.43 -12.78 3.59
C ASP A 43 0.07 -13.04 4.23
N GLU A 44 -0.07 -12.68 5.51
CA GLU A 44 -1.35 -12.75 6.19
C GLU A 44 -2.37 -11.78 5.59
N THR A 45 -1.95 -10.55 5.27
CA THR A 45 -2.83 -9.55 4.63
C THR A 45 -3.34 -10.06 3.29
N GLU A 46 -2.46 -10.59 2.43
CA GLU A 46 -2.86 -11.16 1.15
C GLU A 46 -3.87 -12.30 1.33
N ARG A 47 -3.58 -13.22 2.26
CA ARG A 47 -4.43 -14.37 2.56
C ARG A 47 -5.82 -13.94 2.99
N VAL A 48 -5.92 -13.00 3.94
CA VAL A 48 -7.20 -12.50 4.46
C VAL A 48 -8.00 -11.78 3.37
N TYR A 49 -7.35 -10.92 2.58
CA TYR A 49 -8.03 -10.19 1.49
C TYR A 49 -8.57 -11.16 0.43
N ARG A 50 -7.78 -12.15 0.00
CA ARG A 50 -8.22 -13.16 -0.97
C ARG A 50 -9.34 -14.06 -0.46
N GLN A 51 -9.38 -14.33 0.84
CA GLN A 51 -10.46 -15.12 1.46
C GLN A 51 -11.76 -14.34 1.63
N THR A 52 -11.68 -13.01 1.71
CA THR A 52 -12.80 -12.18 2.18
C THR A 52 -13.44 -11.36 1.07
N ILE A 53 -12.64 -10.84 0.14
CA ILE A 53 -13.12 -10.05 -1.00
C ILE A 53 -13.42 -10.99 -2.18
N PRO A 54 -14.56 -10.83 -2.88
CA PRO A 54 -14.84 -11.62 -4.08
C PRO A 54 -13.71 -11.54 -5.11
N ALA A 55 -13.30 -12.69 -5.66
CA ALA A 55 -12.20 -12.75 -6.63
C ALA A 55 -12.44 -11.93 -7.91
N SER A 56 -13.71 -11.66 -8.26
CA SER A 56 -14.07 -10.79 -9.37
C SER A 56 -13.79 -9.30 -9.11
N LEU A 57 -13.61 -8.92 -7.84
CA LEU A 57 -13.32 -7.55 -7.43
C LEU A 57 -11.87 -7.36 -7.02
N LEU A 58 -11.15 -8.42 -6.62
CA LEU A 58 -9.80 -8.30 -6.08
C LEU A 58 -8.73 -8.60 -7.12
N THR A 59 -7.79 -7.66 -7.26
CA THR A 59 -6.48 -7.87 -7.88
C THR A 59 -5.39 -7.64 -6.83
N VAL A 60 -4.27 -8.37 -6.95
CA VAL A 60 -3.18 -8.30 -5.97
C VAL A 60 -1.84 -8.24 -6.69
N THR A 61 -1.00 -7.30 -6.29
CA THR A 61 0.38 -7.17 -6.74
C THR A 61 1.32 -7.16 -5.54
N ARG A 62 2.43 -7.89 -5.64
CA ARG A 62 3.53 -7.83 -4.68
C ARG A 62 4.75 -7.17 -5.33
N ILE A 63 5.38 -6.28 -4.58
CA ILE A 63 6.64 -5.64 -4.97
C ILE A 63 7.69 -6.06 -3.93
N ASP A 64 8.46 -7.09 -4.25
CA ASP A 64 9.30 -7.81 -3.28
C ASP A 64 10.37 -6.91 -2.62
N GLU A 65 10.86 -5.90 -3.33
CA GLU A 65 11.86 -4.98 -2.80
C GLU A 65 11.26 -3.82 -2.00
N ALA A 66 9.95 -3.58 -2.10
CA ALA A 66 9.30 -2.44 -1.48
C ALA A 66 9.04 -2.65 0.01
N ASP A 67 9.17 -1.54 0.75
CA ASP A 67 8.73 -1.42 2.14
C ASP A 67 7.29 -0.86 2.21
N HIS A 68 6.80 -0.61 3.41
CA HIS A 68 5.46 -0.09 3.67
C HIS A 68 5.11 1.18 2.87
N VAL A 69 6.09 2.05 2.63
CA VAL A 69 5.85 3.37 2.02
C VAL A 69 6.02 3.36 0.50
N MET A 70 6.43 2.23 -0.10
CA MET A 70 6.54 2.02 -1.55
C MET A 70 7.48 3.01 -2.26
N ILE A 71 8.52 3.49 -1.56
CA ILE A 71 9.54 4.40 -2.13
C ILE A 71 10.88 3.69 -2.29
N LYS A 72 11.72 4.18 -3.21
CA LYS A 72 13.05 3.61 -3.42
C LYS A 72 13.92 3.77 -2.16
N PRO A 73 14.81 2.81 -1.84
CA PRO A 73 15.54 2.77 -0.56
C PRO A 73 16.38 4.02 -0.26
N LEU A 74 16.84 4.72 -1.30
CA LEU A 74 17.56 5.99 -1.18
C LEU A 74 16.74 7.03 -0.39
N PHE A 75 15.45 7.13 -0.69
CA PHE A 75 14.54 8.11 -0.08
C PHE A 75 14.09 7.69 1.31
N ALA A 76 13.97 6.39 1.57
CA ALA A 76 13.73 5.88 2.92
C ALA A 76 14.91 6.16 3.86
N ARG A 77 16.15 6.01 3.38
CA ARG A 77 17.38 6.29 4.14
C ARG A 77 17.65 7.79 4.31
N HIS A 78 17.28 8.59 3.31
CA HIS A 78 17.49 10.03 3.31
C HIS A 78 16.20 10.79 2.95
N PRO A 79 15.23 10.90 3.89
CA PRO A 79 13.91 11.47 3.60
C PRO A 79 13.94 12.91 3.09
N TRP A 80 14.94 13.70 3.51
CA TRP A 80 15.09 15.08 3.05
C TRP A 80 15.29 15.20 1.54
N LEU A 81 15.84 14.17 0.88
CA LEU A 81 15.99 14.13 -0.58
C LEU A 81 14.64 14.14 -1.30
N ILE A 82 13.56 13.67 -0.65
CA ILE A 82 12.21 13.74 -1.21
C ILE A 82 11.79 15.19 -1.45
N ASN A 83 12.20 16.14 -0.59
CA ASN A 83 11.84 17.55 -0.78
C ASN A 83 12.50 18.16 -2.02
N VAL A 84 13.72 17.73 -2.34
CA VAL A 84 14.47 18.24 -3.50
C VAL A 84 14.06 17.48 -4.76
N VAL A 85 14.22 16.16 -4.76
CA VAL A 85 13.92 15.30 -5.92
C VAL A 85 12.42 15.27 -6.21
N GLY A 86 11.59 15.30 -5.17
CA GLY A 86 10.13 15.35 -5.33
C GLY A 86 9.63 16.60 -6.03
N LEU A 87 10.35 17.73 -5.93
CA LEU A 87 9.97 18.96 -6.62
C LEU A 87 10.26 18.90 -8.12
N PHE A 88 11.41 18.33 -8.52
CA PHE A 88 11.86 18.32 -9.92
C PHE A 88 11.56 17.02 -10.67
N ALA A 89 11.48 15.90 -9.96
CA ALA A 89 11.27 14.56 -10.50
C ALA A 89 10.42 13.69 -9.55
N PRO A 90 9.18 14.10 -9.23
CA PRO A 90 8.33 13.40 -8.25
C PRO A 90 8.14 11.91 -8.54
N ARG A 91 8.05 11.60 -9.84
CA ARG A 91 7.85 10.25 -10.38
C ARG A 91 9.02 9.30 -10.09
N SER A 92 10.23 9.79 -9.82
CA SER A 92 11.39 8.93 -9.54
C SER A 92 11.48 8.45 -8.10
N VAL A 93 10.66 9.00 -7.18
CA VAL A 93 10.72 8.67 -5.75
C VAL A 93 10.21 7.25 -5.46
N GLN A 94 9.15 6.85 -6.16
CA GLN A 94 8.51 5.54 -6.02
C GLN A 94 9.15 4.48 -6.91
N TYR A 95 8.87 3.20 -6.61
CA TYR A 95 9.18 2.11 -7.53
C TYR A 95 8.43 2.28 -8.86
N ASP A 96 9.11 2.00 -9.97
CA ASP A 96 8.48 2.06 -11.28
C ASP A 96 7.38 1.00 -11.42
N ALA A 97 7.60 -0.19 -10.83
CA ALA A 97 6.60 -1.24 -10.72
C ALA A 97 5.31 -0.74 -10.04
N TYR A 98 5.41 -0.09 -8.88
CA TYR A 98 4.27 0.50 -8.17
C TYR A 98 3.47 1.46 -9.06
N ARG A 99 4.17 2.37 -9.74
CA ARG A 99 3.50 3.38 -10.57
C ARG A 99 2.87 2.79 -11.82
N GLN A 100 3.50 1.79 -12.44
CA GLN A 100 2.97 1.11 -13.61
C GLN A 100 1.75 0.27 -13.24
N ASP A 101 1.80 -0.41 -12.11
CA ASP A 101 0.73 -1.25 -11.57
C ASP A 101 -0.53 -0.42 -11.25
N VAL A 102 -0.38 0.70 -10.53
CA VAL A 102 -1.49 1.65 -10.30
C VAL A 102 -2.06 2.18 -11.62
N ALA A 103 -1.19 2.57 -12.57
CA ALA A 103 -1.65 3.07 -13.86
C ALA A 103 -2.41 2.00 -14.67
N ALA A 104 -1.94 0.75 -14.64
CA ALA A 104 -2.57 -0.38 -15.32
C ALA A 104 -3.95 -0.69 -14.69
N PHE A 105 -4.03 -0.74 -13.36
CA PHE A 105 -5.29 -0.96 -12.66
C PHE A 105 -6.32 0.12 -13.02
N LEU A 106 -5.92 1.40 -12.99
CA LEU A 106 -6.82 2.52 -13.30
C LEU A 106 -7.25 2.52 -14.77
N ALA A 107 -6.33 2.24 -15.70
CA ALA A 107 -6.64 2.16 -17.13
C ALA A 107 -7.60 1.00 -17.49
N ALA A 108 -7.58 -0.08 -16.70
CA ALA A 108 -8.48 -1.21 -16.84
C ALA A 108 -9.89 -0.96 -16.27
N GLN A 109 -10.08 0.10 -15.47
CA GLN A 109 -11.40 0.43 -14.94
C GLN A 109 -12.27 1.02 -16.06
N PRO A 110 -13.56 0.65 -16.12
CA PRO A 110 -14.47 1.30 -17.05
C PRO A 110 -14.50 2.81 -16.75
N CYS A 111 -14.16 3.63 -17.74
CA CYS A 111 -14.49 5.05 -17.68
C CYS A 111 -16.00 5.14 -17.49
N GLY A 112 -16.44 5.91 -16.49
CA GLY A 112 -17.81 5.90 -15.97
C GLY A 112 -18.90 5.85 -17.05
N ARG A 113 -19.94 5.05 -16.79
CA ARG A 113 -21.25 5.27 -17.39
C ARG A 113 -21.88 6.52 -16.81
#